data_AF-A0A2E4GLI9-F1
#
_entry.id   AF-A0A2E4GLI9-F1
#
_cell.length_a   1.000
_cell.length_b   1.000
_cell.length_c   1.000
_cell.angle_alpha   90.00
_cell.angle_beta   90.00
_cell.angle_gamma   90.00
#
_symmetry.space_group_name_H-M   'P 1'
#
loop_
_entity.id
_entity.type
_entity.pdbx_description
1 polymer ?
#
loop_
_entity_poly.entity_id
_entity_poly.type
_entity_poly.pdbx_seq_one_letter_code
_entity_poly.pdbx_strand_id
1 'polypeptide(L)'
;MSNAAVTWTGNAGTDIFDGGNYSGLANGVVLGPNVTVEDDVTFNNATVTIPQVSAQQRFQVASGFTMTVDGSNFSLSGGSNDGIGGAPGSTLPAGPSGPTLNIINGSSLEAFFIVNGVQMNVDGTSSVTLGGGGNPVNNSVINLDTGATLAFTRETIAQFNAEHLSKITINGTAAQEGLNFTIDALGAGGSSITAIPEPSIGLLGAIGCVALMLRRRR
;
A
#
# COMPACT_ATOMS: atom_id res chain seq x y z
N MET A 1 -19.86 -10.95 19.91
CA MET A 1 -20.84 -9.96 19.45
C MET A 1 -20.19 -9.29 18.25
N SER A 2 -20.78 -9.34 17.05
CA SER A 2 -20.23 -8.59 15.92
C SER A 2 -20.53 -7.12 16.18
N ASN A 3 -19.49 -6.28 16.32
CA ASN A 3 -19.69 -4.84 16.17
C ASN A 3 -20.16 -4.57 14.74
N ALA A 4 -20.89 -3.47 14.55
CA ALA A 4 -21.10 -2.95 13.21
C ALA A 4 -19.74 -2.52 12.65
N ALA A 5 -19.43 -2.87 11.40
CA ALA A 5 -18.15 -2.53 10.77
C ALA A 5 -17.81 -1.04 10.95
N VAL A 6 -16.56 -0.75 11.31
CA VAL A 6 -16.11 0.63 11.55
C VAL A 6 -16.04 1.35 10.22
N THR A 7 -16.75 2.47 10.10
CA THR A 7 -16.85 3.21 8.84
C THR A 7 -16.50 4.67 9.04
N TRP A 8 -15.62 5.18 8.19
CA TRP A 8 -15.31 6.60 8.08
C TRP A 8 -16.54 7.39 7.62
N THR A 9 -16.83 8.47 8.33
CA THR A 9 -17.93 9.40 8.09
C THR A 9 -17.43 10.80 7.73
N GLY A 10 -16.23 11.19 8.18
CA GLY A 10 -15.67 12.52 7.94
C GLY A 10 -16.44 13.67 8.63
N ASN A 11 -17.27 13.38 9.62
CA ASN A 11 -18.16 14.36 10.26
C ASN A 11 -17.43 15.41 11.11
N ALA A 12 -16.25 15.08 11.64
CA ALA A 12 -15.44 15.94 12.49
C ALA A 12 -14.26 16.60 11.74
N GLY A 13 -13.98 16.18 10.51
CA GLY A 13 -12.93 16.71 9.66
C GLY A 13 -12.25 15.63 8.82
N THR A 14 -10.95 15.80 8.56
CA THR A 14 -10.16 14.87 7.75
C THR A 14 -9.14 14.08 8.56
N ASP A 15 -8.94 14.38 9.84
CA ASP A 15 -7.93 13.70 10.68
C ASP A 15 -8.28 12.22 10.90
N ILE A 16 -7.39 11.33 10.45
CA ILE A 16 -7.53 9.87 10.60
C ILE A 16 -7.60 9.42 12.07
N PHE A 17 -7.01 10.18 12.99
CA PHE A 17 -6.96 9.84 14.42
C PHE A 17 -8.16 10.35 15.21
N ASP A 18 -9.00 11.20 14.61
CA ASP A 18 -10.18 11.74 15.28
C ASP A 18 -11.34 10.72 15.25
N GLY A 19 -11.66 10.16 16.43
CA GLY A 19 -12.77 9.22 16.61
C GLY A 19 -14.14 9.77 16.20
N GLY A 20 -14.32 11.09 16.19
CA GLY A 20 -15.54 11.74 15.69
C GLY A 20 -15.79 11.54 14.20
N ASN A 21 -14.77 11.11 13.45
CA ASN A 21 -14.91 10.75 12.04
C ASN A 21 -15.38 9.32 11.82
N TYR A 22 -15.64 8.51 12.84
CA TYR A 22 -15.98 7.10 12.67
C TYR A 22 -17.34 6.75 13.28
N SER A 23 -18.08 5.88 12.59
CA SER A 23 -19.20 5.14 13.17
C SER A 23 -18.76 3.68 13.40
N GLY A 24 -19.43 2.97 14.32
CA GLY A 24 -19.14 1.56 14.61
C GLY A 24 -17.97 1.31 15.57
N LEU A 25 -17.25 2.34 16.04
CA LEU A 25 -16.23 2.18 17.08
C LEU A 25 -16.83 1.52 18.33
N ALA A 26 -16.09 0.59 18.92
CA ALA A 26 -16.54 -0.11 20.12
C ALA A 26 -16.75 0.87 21.29
N ASN A 27 -17.75 0.60 22.13
CA ASN A 27 -18.09 1.45 23.26
C ASN A 27 -16.87 1.68 24.17
N GLY A 28 -16.58 2.95 24.46
CA GLY A 28 -15.47 3.36 25.32
C GLY A 28 -14.10 3.42 24.63
N VAL A 29 -14.00 3.05 23.35
CA VAL A 29 -12.78 3.29 22.57
C VAL A 29 -12.66 4.79 22.28
N VAL A 30 -11.55 5.37 22.72
CA VAL A 30 -11.11 6.70 22.30
C VAL A 30 -10.03 6.50 21.26
N LEU A 31 -10.38 6.72 20.00
CA LEU A 31 -9.44 6.58 18.89
C LEU A 31 -8.30 7.60 19.03
N GLY A 32 -7.12 7.21 18.58
CA GLY A 32 -5.94 8.05 18.54
C GLY A 32 -4.75 7.32 17.94
N PRO A 33 -3.57 7.96 17.90
CA PRO A 33 -2.35 7.32 17.39
C PRO A 33 -2.00 6.05 18.17
N ASN A 34 -1.66 4.98 17.45
CA ASN A 34 -1.37 3.63 17.98
C ASN A 34 -2.49 2.95 18.79
N VAL A 35 -3.69 3.51 18.85
CA VAL A 35 -4.85 2.82 19.42
C VAL A 35 -5.34 1.80 18.41
N THR A 36 -5.38 0.53 18.80
CA THR A 36 -5.82 -0.56 17.90
C THR A 36 -7.32 -0.49 17.67
N VAL A 37 -7.74 -0.46 16.41
CA VAL A 37 -9.10 -0.80 16.01
C VAL A 37 -9.18 -2.32 15.81
N GLU A 38 -10.04 -2.98 16.58
CA GLU A 38 -10.29 -4.43 16.53
C GLU A 38 -11.55 -4.74 15.70
N ASP A 39 -11.63 -4.15 14.51
CA ASP A 39 -12.70 -4.36 13.54
C ASP A 39 -12.20 -4.01 12.13
N ASP A 40 -12.97 -4.41 11.12
CA ASP A 40 -12.76 -3.94 9.76
C ASP A 40 -13.07 -2.44 9.68
N VAL A 41 -12.23 -1.70 8.95
CA VAL A 41 -12.35 -0.25 8.78
C VAL A 41 -12.53 0.10 7.31
N THR A 42 -13.62 0.80 6.98
CA THR A 42 -13.90 1.19 5.58
C THR A 42 -13.90 2.71 5.41
N PHE A 43 -13.21 3.17 4.38
CA PHE A 43 -13.21 4.53 3.88
C PHE A 43 -13.76 4.51 2.46
N ASN A 44 -14.88 5.19 2.23
CA ASN A 44 -15.57 5.19 0.95
C ASN A 44 -15.76 6.63 0.47
N ASN A 45 -15.23 6.96 -0.71
CA ASN A 45 -15.25 8.31 -1.27
C ASN A 45 -14.76 9.38 -0.28
N ALA A 46 -13.75 9.04 0.52
CA ALA A 46 -13.29 9.86 1.63
C ALA A 46 -12.11 10.77 1.23
N THR A 47 -12.00 11.89 1.93
CA THR A 47 -10.78 12.69 1.99
C THR A 47 -10.24 12.62 3.41
N VAL A 48 -9.03 12.07 3.56
CA VAL A 48 -8.42 11.78 4.85
C VAL A 48 -7.03 12.39 4.89
N THR A 49 -6.64 12.89 6.06
CA THR A 49 -5.29 13.38 6.34
C THR A 49 -4.69 12.56 7.47
N ILE A 50 -3.43 12.18 7.30
CA ILE A 50 -2.58 11.69 8.40
C ILE A 50 -1.78 12.91 8.88
N PRO A 51 -2.18 13.54 10.00
CA PRO A 51 -1.49 14.74 10.50
C PRO A 51 -0.17 14.38 11.18
N GLN A 52 0.71 15.37 11.33
CA GLN A 52 1.88 15.24 12.20
C GLN A 52 1.42 15.16 13.65
N VAL A 53 1.75 14.05 14.31
CA VAL A 53 1.56 13.90 15.76
C VAL A 53 2.90 13.83 16.50
N SER A 54 2.86 13.72 17.83
CA SER A 54 4.09 13.65 18.62
C SER A 54 4.80 12.31 18.44
N ALA A 55 6.10 12.37 18.12
CA ALA A 55 6.88 11.21 17.69
C ALA A 55 6.27 10.53 16.46
N GLN A 56 6.88 9.44 16.02
CA GLN A 56 6.41 8.68 14.88
C GLN A 56 5.38 7.62 15.33
N GLN A 57 4.17 7.71 14.79
CA GLN A 57 2.98 6.94 15.17
C GLN A 57 2.28 6.34 13.94
N ARG A 58 1.24 5.54 14.18
CA ARG A 58 0.43 4.96 13.09
C ARG A 58 -1.06 4.89 13.41
N PHE A 59 -1.88 4.93 12.37
CA PHE A 59 -3.25 4.41 12.46
C PHE A 59 -3.18 2.89 12.51
N GLN A 60 -3.80 2.29 13.52
CA GLN A 60 -3.57 0.89 13.86
C GLN A 60 -4.83 0.04 13.75
N VAL A 61 -4.77 -1.02 12.94
CA VAL A 61 -5.82 -2.04 12.82
C VAL A 61 -5.26 -3.38 13.27
N ALA A 62 -6.07 -4.16 13.99
CA ALA A 62 -5.64 -5.45 14.53
C ALA A 62 -5.40 -6.51 13.43
N SER A 63 -4.65 -7.55 13.79
CA SER A 63 -4.46 -8.74 12.97
C SER A 63 -5.80 -9.42 12.66
N GLY A 64 -5.95 -9.93 11.44
CA GLY A 64 -7.16 -10.63 11.00
C GLY A 64 -8.30 -9.71 10.53
N PHE A 65 -8.11 -8.39 10.61
CA PHE A 65 -9.04 -7.38 10.10
C PHE A 65 -8.49 -6.67 8.86
N THR A 66 -9.40 -6.02 8.14
CA THR A 66 -9.14 -5.34 6.88
C THR A 66 -9.42 -3.85 7.00
N MET A 67 -8.47 -3.04 6.55
CA MET A 67 -8.69 -1.64 6.22
C MET A 67 -8.92 -1.51 4.71
N THR A 68 -10.07 -0.96 4.31
CA THR A 68 -10.42 -0.75 2.90
C THR A 68 -10.48 0.74 2.59
N VAL A 69 -9.66 1.17 1.65
CA VAL A 69 -9.62 2.52 1.08
C VAL A 69 -10.22 2.43 -0.32
N ASP A 70 -11.47 2.88 -0.45
CA ASP A 70 -12.30 2.71 -1.66
C ASP A 70 -12.69 4.09 -2.22
N GLY A 71 -12.26 4.38 -3.45
CA GLY A 71 -12.47 5.68 -4.11
C GLY A 71 -12.02 6.88 -3.28
N SER A 72 -11.01 6.71 -2.42
CA SER A 72 -10.65 7.65 -1.36
C SER A 72 -9.24 8.21 -1.54
N ASN A 73 -9.02 9.41 -1.00
CA ASN A 73 -7.73 10.10 -1.06
C ASN A 73 -7.19 10.35 0.34
N PHE A 74 -5.99 9.85 0.60
CA PHE A 74 -5.27 10.04 1.86
C PHE A 74 -4.01 10.85 1.60
N SER A 75 -3.79 11.91 2.38
CA SER A 75 -2.60 12.76 2.29
C SER A 75 -1.89 12.91 3.63
N LEU A 76 -0.58 13.15 3.59
CA LEU A 76 0.16 13.59 4.77
C LEU A 76 -0.07 15.09 4.99
N SER A 77 -0.28 15.52 6.23
CA SER A 77 -0.46 16.95 6.56
C SER A 77 0.45 17.41 7.69
N GLY A 78 0.76 18.71 7.73
CA GLY A 78 1.61 19.30 8.77
C GLY A 78 3.05 18.78 8.81
N GLY A 79 3.55 18.20 7.71
CA GLY A 79 4.87 17.57 7.67
C GLY A 79 4.93 16.17 8.29
N SER A 80 3.76 15.51 8.42
CA SER A 80 3.60 14.19 9.06
C SER A 80 4.69 13.21 8.66
N ASN A 81 5.21 12.53 9.66
CA ASN A 81 6.08 11.37 9.50
C ASN A 81 5.41 10.07 9.96
N ASP A 82 4.08 10.04 10.00
CA ASP A 82 3.25 8.96 10.53
C ASP A 82 2.74 8.01 9.44
N GLY A 83 2.28 6.83 9.84
CA GLY A 83 1.96 5.74 8.92
C GLY A 83 0.70 4.96 9.24
N ILE A 84 0.60 3.79 8.62
CA ILE A 84 -0.44 2.79 8.90
C ILE A 84 0.26 1.54 9.42
N GLY A 85 -0.35 0.80 10.34
CA GLY A 85 0.23 -0.47 10.73
C GLY A 85 -0.63 -1.39 11.56
N GLY A 86 -0.08 -2.55 11.87
CA GLY A 86 -0.64 -3.48 12.83
C GLY A 86 -0.25 -3.19 14.27
N ALA A 87 -0.87 -3.96 15.16
CA ALA A 87 -0.48 -4.02 16.57
C ALA A 87 1.01 -4.45 16.72
N PRO A 88 1.73 -3.94 17.74
CA PRO A 88 3.11 -4.34 17.99
C PRO A 88 3.30 -5.86 18.03
N GLY A 89 4.38 -6.35 17.43
CA GLY A 89 4.73 -7.77 17.39
C GLY A 89 4.29 -8.52 16.12
N SER A 90 3.44 -7.90 15.28
CA SER A 90 3.10 -8.42 13.96
C SER A 90 4.28 -8.26 12.99
N THR A 91 4.56 -9.27 12.17
CA THR A 91 5.65 -9.23 11.20
C THR A 91 5.39 -10.14 10.01
N LEU A 92 5.59 -9.63 8.80
CA LEU A 92 5.54 -10.39 7.55
C LEU A 92 6.90 -10.37 6.84
N PRO A 93 7.26 -11.44 6.10
CA PRO A 93 6.51 -12.69 5.93
C PRO A 93 6.76 -13.72 7.07
N ALA A 94 7.65 -13.42 8.01
CA ALA A 94 8.21 -14.39 8.95
C ALA A 94 7.48 -14.50 10.31
N GLY A 95 6.22 -14.08 10.42
CA GLY A 95 5.47 -14.13 11.68
C GLY A 95 3.99 -13.82 11.53
N PRO A 96 3.30 -13.45 12.64
CA PRO A 96 1.87 -13.18 12.59
C PRO A 96 1.63 -11.93 11.73
N SER A 97 0.68 -12.04 10.79
CA SER A 97 0.25 -10.91 9.99
C SER A 97 -0.35 -9.81 10.88
N GLY A 98 -0.17 -8.57 10.46
CA GLY A 98 -0.98 -7.44 10.92
C GLY A 98 -2.29 -7.39 10.12
N PRO A 99 -2.81 -6.20 9.82
CA PRO A 99 -4.03 -6.06 9.03
C PRO A 99 -3.75 -6.23 7.54
N THR A 100 -4.82 -6.55 6.80
CA THR A 100 -4.85 -6.36 5.35
C THR A 100 -5.25 -4.92 5.05
N LEU A 101 -4.55 -4.25 4.13
CA LEU A 101 -4.83 -2.89 3.69
C LEU A 101 -5.12 -2.90 2.18
N ASN A 102 -6.37 -2.70 1.79
CA ASN A 102 -6.79 -2.69 0.39
C ASN A 102 -6.95 -1.24 -0.11
N ILE A 103 -6.27 -0.90 -1.20
CA ILE A 103 -6.36 0.40 -1.88
C ILE A 103 -6.99 0.16 -3.25
N ILE A 104 -8.25 0.57 -3.41
CA ILE A 104 -9.09 0.14 -4.54
C ILE A 104 -9.90 1.30 -5.15
N ASN A 105 -10.41 1.06 -6.36
CA ASN A 105 -11.34 1.92 -7.09
C ASN A 105 -10.83 3.36 -7.29
N GLY A 106 -9.59 3.49 -7.75
CA GLY A 106 -8.98 4.80 -8.04
C GLY A 106 -8.50 5.55 -6.79
N SER A 107 -8.25 4.83 -5.69
CA SER A 107 -7.79 5.43 -4.46
C SER A 107 -6.34 5.91 -4.53
N SER A 108 -6.02 6.93 -3.74
CA SER A 108 -4.65 7.37 -3.50
C SER A 108 -4.32 7.34 -2.01
N LEU A 109 -3.17 6.76 -1.67
CA LEU A 109 -2.66 6.74 -0.30
C LEU A 109 -1.27 7.36 -0.20
N GLU A 110 -1.17 8.47 0.51
CA GLU A 110 0.11 8.97 1.02
C GLU A 110 0.24 8.60 2.50
N ALA A 111 1.34 7.93 2.85
CA ALA A 111 1.72 7.61 4.22
C ALA A 111 3.24 7.74 4.37
N PHE A 112 3.77 7.93 5.57
CA PHE A 112 5.22 7.93 5.74
C PHE A 112 5.78 6.50 5.71
N PHE A 113 5.06 5.54 6.29
CA PHE A 113 5.44 4.13 6.28
C PHE A 113 4.22 3.22 6.43
N ILE A 114 4.43 1.94 6.14
CA ILE A 114 3.62 0.84 6.67
C ILE A 114 4.47 -0.04 7.59
N VAL A 115 3.89 -0.48 8.72
CA VAL A 115 4.64 -1.22 9.75
C VAL A 115 3.82 -2.32 10.42
N ASN A 116 4.53 -3.27 11.02
CA ASN A 116 3.95 -4.34 11.84
C ASN A 116 2.98 -5.23 11.05
N GLY A 117 3.50 -5.94 10.06
CA GLY A 117 2.78 -7.03 9.40
C GLY A 117 1.69 -6.58 8.44
N VAL A 118 1.70 -5.35 7.93
CA VAL A 118 0.69 -4.93 6.95
C VAL A 118 0.86 -5.74 5.67
N GLN A 119 -0.24 -6.33 5.22
CA GLN A 119 -0.36 -6.85 3.86
C GLN A 119 -1.15 -5.83 3.04
N MET A 120 -0.45 -5.01 2.25
CA MET A 120 -1.08 -4.02 1.40
C MET A 120 -1.38 -4.61 0.02
N ASN A 121 -2.60 -4.41 -0.49
CA ASN A 121 -3.00 -4.73 -1.86
C ASN A 121 -3.43 -3.44 -2.57
N VAL A 122 -2.87 -3.17 -3.74
CA VAL A 122 -3.17 -1.97 -4.53
C VAL A 122 -3.72 -2.40 -5.88
N ASP A 123 -4.94 -1.98 -6.20
CA ASP A 123 -5.53 -2.33 -7.49
C ASP A 123 -4.93 -1.55 -8.66
N GLY A 124 -5.19 -2.03 -9.88
CA GLY A 124 -4.63 -1.48 -11.10
C GLY A 124 -5.01 -0.03 -11.43
N THR A 125 -5.92 0.57 -10.66
CA THR A 125 -6.39 1.96 -10.83
C THR A 125 -5.88 2.90 -9.74
N SER A 126 -5.24 2.35 -8.71
CA SER A 126 -4.89 3.06 -7.49
C SER A 126 -3.39 3.36 -7.39
N SER A 127 -3.04 4.22 -6.43
CA SER A 127 -1.67 4.67 -6.22
C SER A 127 -1.32 4.77 -4.74
N VAL A 128 -0.06 4.48 -4.41
CA VAL A 128 0.50 4.63 -3.06
C VAL A 128 1.81 5.41 -3.12
N THR A 129 1.99 6.33 -2.18
CA THR A 129 3.25 7.06 -1.97
C THR A 129 3.71 6.88 -0.53
N LEU A 130 4.94 6.38 -0.35
CA LEU A 130 5.58 6.23 0.95
C LEU A 130 6.67 7.30 1.14
N GLY A 131 6.51 8.11 2.20
CA GLY A 131 7.33 9.28 2.49
C GLY A 131 8.62 9.03 3.28
N GLY A 132 8.73 7.86 3.92
CA GLY A 132 9.81 7.51 4.83
C GLY A 132 11.09 7.09 4.13
N GLY A 133 12.22 7.37 4.79
CA GLY A 133 13.54 6.87 4.41
C GLY A 133 13.98 5.69 5.28
N GLY A 134 14.97 4.93 4.81
CA GLY A 134 15.42 3.67 5.41
C GLY A 134 14.44 2.54 5.09
N ASN A 135 13.43 2.36 5.95
CA ASN A 135 12.53 1.20 5.88
C ASN A 135 11.04 1.59 5.90
N PRO A 136 10.51 2.27 4.87
CA PRO A 136 9.09 2.60 4.78
C PRO A 136 8.16 1.38 4.65
N VAL A 137 8.66 0.22 4.21
CA VAL A 137 7.93 -1.06 4.18
C VAL A 137 8.44 -1.97 5.31
N ASN A 138 8.11 -1.61 6.55
CA ASN A 138 8.71 -2.21 7.73
C ASN A 138 7.94 -3.46 8.19
N ASN A 139 8.58 -4.63 8.18
CA ASN A 139 7.95 -5.90 8.56
C ASN A 139 6.61 -6.16 7.86
N SER A 140 6.48 -5.68 6.61
CA SER A 140 5.24 -5.61 5.84
C SER A 140 5.52 -6.00 4.39
N VAL A 141 4.47 -6.26 3.62
CA VAL A 141 4.55 -6.63 2.20
C VAL A 141 3.50 -5.88 1.38
N ILE A 142 3.77 -5.70 0.10
CA ILE A 142 2.87 -5.01 -0.83
C ILE A 142 2.65 -5.89 -2.06
N ASN A 143 1.39 -6.11 -2.42
CA ASN A 143 0.99 -6.66 -3.70
C ASN A 143 0.39 -5.55 -4.57
N LEU A 144 0.88 -5.46 -5.82
CA LEU A 144 0.36 -4.53 -6.82
C LEU A 144 -0.33 -5.31 -7.94
N ASP A 145 -1.54 -4.92 -8.28
CA ASP A 145 -2.17 -5.38 -9.51
C ASP A 145 -1.62 -4.61 -10.71
N THR A 146 -1.66 -5.22 -11.89
CA THR A 146 -1.21 -4.54 -13.12
C THR A 146 -1.93 -3.20 -13.31
N GLY A 147 -1.15 -2.12 -13.50
CA GLY A 147 -1.61 -0.74 -13.59
C GLY A 147 -1.38 0.08 -12.31
N ALA A 148 -1.23 -0.58 -11.15
CA ALA A 148 -1.00 0.10 -9.88
C ALA A 148 0.36 0.81 -9.87
N THR A 149 0.43 1.91 -9.11
CA THR A 149 1.68 2.65 -8.91
C THR A 149 2.06 2.71 -7.43
N LEU A 150 3.36 2.59 -7.17
CA LEU A 150 3.95 2.73 -5.83
C LEU A 150 5.17 3.64 -5.92
N ALA A 151 5.15 4.73 -5.17
CA ALA A 151 6.24 5.70 -5.10
C ALA A 151 6.90 5.70 -3.71
N PHE A 152 8.22 5.88 -3.71
CA PHE A 152 9.01 6.17 -2.53
C PHE A 152 9.67 7.53 -2.72
N THR A 153 9.37 8.50 -1.87
CA THR A 153 9.90 9.87 -2.08
C THR A 153 11.32 10.05 -1.56
N ARG A 154 11.82 9.10 -0.74
CA ARG A 154 13.14 9.16 -0.08
C ARG A 154 13.94 7.86 -0.19
N GLU A 155 13.56 6.99 -1.11
CA GLU A 155 14.33 5.80 -1.49
C GLU A 155 14.70 5.86 -2.97
N THR A 156 15.99 6.00 -3.27
CA THR A 156 16.49 5.88 -4.63
C THR A 156 16.24 4.47 -5.19
N ILE A 157 16.33 4.31 -6.51
CA ILE A 157 16.21 2.99 -7.17
C ILE A 157 17.17 1.95 -6.54
N ALA A 158 18.41 2.35 -6.24
CA ALA A 158 19.39 1.47 -5.63
C ALA A 158 18.96 1.00 -4.22
N GLN A 159 18.39 1.89 -3.41
CA GLN A 159 17.89 1.52 -2.08
C GLN A 159 16.63 0.67 -2.17
N PHE A 160 15.69 1.01 -3.06
CA PHE A 160 14.52 0.19 -3.35
C PHE A 160 14.93 -1.25 -3.72
N ASN A 161 15.87 -1.42 -4.64
CA ASN A 161 16.35 -2.73 -5.07
C ASN A 161 17.04 -3.51 -3.94
N ALA A 162 17.76 -2.82 -3.05
CA ALA A 162 18.45 -3.45 -1.93
C ALA A 162 17.51 -3.87 -0.80
N GLU A 163 16.47 -3.07 -0.51
CA GLU A 163 15.69 -3.22 0.73
C GLU A 163 14.22 -3.58 0.51
N HIS A 164 13.62 -3.17 -0.60
CA HIS A 164 12.17 -3.22 -0.78
C HIS A 164 11.72 -4.22 -1.83
N LEU A 165 12.52 -4.48 -2.87
CA LEU A 165 12.14 -5.36 -3.97
C LEU A 165 11.63 -6.75 -3.51
N SER A 166 12.27 -7.34 -2.49
CA SER A 166 11.86 -8.65 -1.94
C SER A 166 10.54 -8.63 -1.16
N LYS A 167 10.01 -7.44 -0.86
CA LYS A 167 8.74 -7.22 -0.15
C LYS A 167 7.57 -6.94 -1.11
N ILE A 168 7.84 -6.87 -2.42
CA ILE A 168 6.86 -6.52 -3.45
C ILE A 168 6.50 -7.75 -4.29
N THR A 169 5.20 -7.93 -4.52
CA THR A 169 4.67 -8.85 -5.53
C THR A 169 3.82 -8.08 -6.55
N ILE A 170 3.78 -8.58 -7.77
CA ILE A 170 2.89 -8.12 -8.84
C ILE A 170 1.91 -9.24 -9.18
N ASN A 171 0.61 -9.01 -9.01
CA ASN A 171 -0.45 -10.03 -9.17
C ASN A 171 -0.13 -11.34 -8.41
N GLY A 172 0.46 -11.24 -7.21
CA GLY A 172 0.87 -12.38 -6.39
C GLY A 172 2.20 -13.05 -6.78
N THR A 173 2.84 -12.64 -7.88
CA THR A 173 4.16 -13.13 -8.30
C THR A 173 5.27 -12.21 -7.79
N ALA A 174 6.46 -12.74 -7.48
CA ALA A 174 7.60 -11.90 -7.08
C ALA A 174 7.90 -10.79 -8.10
N ALA A 175 8.15 -9.57 -7.62
CA ALA A 175 8.46 -8.45 -8.48
C ALA A 175 9.80 -8.65 -9.22
N GLN A 176 9.79 -8.42 -10.53
CA GLN A 176 10.95 -8.51 -11.41
C GLN A 176 10.95 -7.33 -12.40
N GLU A 177 11.99 -6.48 -12.31
CA GLU A 177 12.13 -5.27 -13.11
C GLU A 177 12.18 -5.62 -14.61
N GLY A 178 11.41 -4.89 -15.41
CA GLY A 178 11.30 -5.09 -16.86
C GLY A 178 10.45 -6.31 -17.27
N LEU A 179 10.06 -7.18 -16.32
CA LEU A 179 9.15 -8.29 -16.58
C LEU A 179 7.72 -7.93 -16.17
N ASN A 180 7.51 -7.57 -14.91
CA ASN A 180 6.18 -7.31 -14.35
C ASN A 180 6.05 -5.94 -13.67
N PHE A 181 7.15 -5.17 -13.57
CA PHE A 181 7.09 -3.74 -13.25
C PHE A 181 8.17 -2.95 -13.99
N THR A 182 7.96 -1.64 -14.14
CA THR A 182 9.01 -0.66 -14.49
C THR A 182 9.31 0.21 -13.28
N ILE A 183 10.53 0.74 -13.20
CA ILE A 183 10.95 1.67 -12.15
C ILE A 183 11.65 2.89 -12.75
N ASP A 184 11.30 4.06 -12.24
CA ASP A 184 11.85 5.34 -12.64
C ASP A 184 12.32 6.14 -11.43
N ALA A 185 13.26 7.06 -11.65
CA ALA A 185 13.72 7.97 -10.61
C ALA A 185 12.63 9.01 -10.30
N LEU A 186 12.32 9.20 -9.02
CA LEU A 186 11.43 10.25 -8.55
C LEU A 186 12.26 11.37 -7.93
N GLY A 187 12.59 12.38 -8.73
CA GLY A 187 13.53 13.43 -8.31
C GLY A 187 14.93 12.88 -8.02
N ALA A 188 15.65 13.53 -7.10
CA ALA A 188 17.04 13.14 -6.77
C ALA A 188 17.15 12.01 -5.74
N GLY A 189 16.09 11.76 -4.96
CA GLY A 189 16.14 10.89 -3.79
C GLY A 189 15.07 9.81 -3.73
N GLY A 190 14.18 9.74 -4.73
CA GLY A 190 13.06 8.81 -4.74
C GLY A 190 13.06 7.86 -5.94
N SER A 191 12.10 6.95 -5.92
CA SER A 191 11.80 6.01 -6.98
C SER A 191 10.30 5.81 -7.12
N SER A 192 9.85 5.47 -8.31
CA SER A 192 8.44 5.15 -8.60
C SER A 192 8.37 3.90 -9.43
N ILE A 193 7.56 2.93 -9.01
CA ILE A 193 7.30 1.72 -9.77
C ILE A 193 5.89 1.73 -10.35
N THR A 194 5.75 1.16 -11.54
CA THR A 194 4.47 0.89 -12.19
C THR A 194 4.36 -0.59 -12.49
N ALA A 195 3.32 -1.24 -12.00
CA ALA A 195 3.03 -2.63 -12.34
C ALA A 195 2.59 -2.73 -13.80
N ILE A 196 3.25 -3.58 -14.59
CA ILE A 196 2.97 -3.78 -16.02
C ILE A 196 2.46 -5.20 -16.29
N PRO A 197 1.75 -5.44 -17.40
CA PRO A 197 1.43 -6.80 -17.81
C PRO A 197 2.71 -7.59 -18.10
N GLU A 198 2.78 -8.84 -17.68
CA GLU A 198 3.87 -9.72 -18.09
C GLU A 198 3.86 -9.89 -19.62
N PRO A 199 5.04 -9.87 -20.28
CA PRO A 199 5.13 -10.09 -21.71
C PRO A 199 4.61 -11.49 -22.05
N SER A 200 3.49 -11.56 -22.79
CA SER A 200 2.90 -12.84 -23.16
C SER A 200 3.85 -13.67 -24.05
N ILE A 201 4.12 -14.91 -23.64
CA ILE A 201 4.95 -15.88 -24.39
C ILE A 201 4.34 -16.14 -25.79
N GLY A 202 3.03 -15.99 -25.95
CA GLY A 202 2.33 -16.14 -27.24
C GLY A 202 2.78 -15.16 -28.32
N LEU A 203 3.11 -13.91 -27.96
CA LEU A 203 3.59 -12.90 -28.91
C LEU A 203 5.03 -13.21 -29.36
N LEU A 204 5.89 -13.63 -28.44
CA LEU A 204 7.28 -14.05 -28.73
C LEU A 204 7.31 -15.34 -29.58
N GLY A 205 6.44 -16.30 -29.27
CA GLY A 205 6.28 -17.54 -30.04
C GLY A 205 5.79 -17.28 -31.47
N ALA A 206 4.81 -16.40 -31.66
CA ALA A 206 4.31 -16.03 -32.98
C ALA A 206 5.39 -15.37 -33.85
N ILE A 207 6.21 -14.47 -33.29
CA ILE A 207 7.34 -13.86 -34.00
C ILE A 207 8.38 -14.93 -34.36
N GLY A 208 8.69 -15.85 -33.45
CA GLY A 208 9.59 -16.98 -33.70
C GLY A 208 9.10 -17.90 -34.83
N CYS A 209 7.81 -18.24 -34.85
CA CYS A 209 7.20 -19.03 -35.91
C CYS A 209 7.21 -18.32 -37.26
N VAL A 210 6.93 -17.02 -37.30
CA VAL A 210 7.00 -16.21 -38.53
C VAL A 210 8.44 -16.13 -39.06
N ALA A 211 9.43 -15.92 -38.19
CA ALA A 211 10.84 -15.91 -38.57
C ALA A 211 11.31 -17.26 -39.12
N LEU A 212 10.88 -18.38 -38.52
CA LEU A 212 11.16 -19.74 -39.01
C LEU A 212 10.48 -20.03 -40.35
N MET A 213 9.25 -19.57 -40.55
CA MET A 213 8.53 -19.73 -41.83
C MET A 213 9.14 -18.89 -42.95
N LEU A 214 9.62 -17.68 -42.65
CA LEU A 214 10.34 -16.83 -43.61
C LEU A 214 11.71 -17.41 -44.00
N ARG A 215 12.37 -18.13 -43.09
CA ARG A 215 13.67 -18.79 -43.35
C ARG A 215 13.55 -20.07 -44.18
N ARG A 216 12.39 -20.76 -44.12
CA ARG A 216 12.09 -21.95 -44.93
C ARG A 216 11.72 -21.65 -46.38
N ARG A 217 11.43 -20.39 -46.72
CA ARG A 217 11.06 -19.94 -48.07
C ARG A 217 12.24 -19.33 -48.86
N ARG A 218 13.46 -19.49 -48.36
CA ARG A 218 14.70 -19.13 -49.07
C ARG A 218 15.48 -20.39 -49.41
#